data_AF-A0A0G0P912-F1
#
_entry.id   AF-A0A0G0P912-F1
#
_cell.length_a   1.000
_cell.length_b   1.000
_cell.length_c   1.000
_cell.angle_alpha   90.00
_cell.angle_beta   90.00
_cell.angle_gamma   90.00
#
_symmetry.space_group_name_H-M   'P 1'
#
loop_
_entity.id
_entity.type
_entity.pdbx_description
1 polymer ?
#
loop_
_entity_poly.entity_id
_entity_poly.type
_entity_poly.pdbx_seq_one_letter_code
_entity_poly.pdbx_strand_id
1 'polypeptide(L)'
;MNPKEALISISQREGVGKPSKSEVARFINIVFPKPRQAQLAYHRNEEFILAALKPLKDAYDERGESASRVKLSATMVLQGNGTELRNFADKALRERQIPAYRFFFDLYYGLRTTMFTLLLAEREISGEAQSDIANAISTEGKILSMSVSEQVQRSLAYSREAERDSSLLKQDPSGFMLIDDYLTDLQKETFSLLSEEYVMTGANLAADLYKSVYQISTNLTSV
;
A
#
# COMPACT_ATOMS: atom_id res chain seq x y z
N MET A 1 -8.63 10.15 -1.82
CA MET A 1 -9.75 9.41 -2.45
C MET A 1 -10.91 9.40 -1.46
N ASN A 2 -12.14 9.62 -1.92
CA ASN A 2 -13.31 9.35 -1.08
C ASN A 2 -13.43 7.83 -0.92
N PRO A 3 -13.54 7.27 0.30
CA PRO A 3 -13.69 5.83 0.53
C PRO A 3 -14.72 5.11 -0.38
N LYS A 4 -15.75 5.83 -0.84
CA LYS A 4 -16.74 5.36 -1.82
C LYS A 4 -16.12 4.91 -3.16
N GLU A 5 -15.11 5.62 -3.67
CA GLU A 5 -14.45 5.28 -4.93
C GLU A 5 -13.56 4.03 -4.80
N ALA A 6 -12.98 3.81 -3.62
CA ALA A 6 -12.15 2.64 -3.32
C ALA A 6 -12.98 1.36 -3.40
N LEU A 7 -14.15 1.38 -2.78
CA LEU A 7 -15.03 0.22 -2.67
C LEU A 7 -15.80 -0.06 -3.97
N ILE A 8 -16.09 0.97 -4.78
CA ILE A 8 -16.56 0.77 -6.16
C ILE A 8 -15.51 0.02 -6.99
N SER A 9 -14.24 0.38 -6.86
CA SER A 9 -13.15 -0.31 -7.57
C SER A 9 -12.98 -1.77 -7.09
N ILE A 10 -13.20 -2.06 -5.81
CA ILE A 10 -13.22 -3.44 -5.26
C ILE A 10 -14.41 -4.24 -5.81
N SER A 11 -15.61 -3.67 -5.82
CA SER A 11 -16.79 -4.35 -6.38
C SER A 11 -16.67 -4.59 -7.90
N GLN A 12 -16.06 -3.64 -8.62
CA GLN A 12 -15.70 -3.83 -10.04
C GLN A 12 -14.67 -4.95 -10.22
N ARG A 13 -13.73 -5.09 -9.27
CA ARG A 13 -12.73 -6.16 -9.29
C ARG A 13 -13.35 -7.53 -9.09
N GLU A 14 -14.37 -7.65 -8.23
CA GLU A 14 -15.13 -8.89 -8.05
C GLU A 14 -15.79 -9.35 -9.36
N GLY A 15 -16.40 -8.42 -10.09
CA GLY A 15 -17.14 -8.70 -11.33
C GLY A 15 -16.28 -9.19 -12.50
N VAL A 16 -14.96 -9.02 -12.47
CA VAL A 16 -14.07 -9.46 -13.55
C VAL A 16 -13.44 -10.84 -13.32
N GLY A 17 -13.61 -11.47 -12.16
CA GLY A 17 -13.05 -12.81 -11.87
C GLY A 17 -11.52 -12.86 -11.79
N LYS A 18 -10.95 -14.05 -11.56
CA LYS A 18 -9.49 -14.26 -11.42
C LYS A 18 -8.77 -14.31 -12.77
N PRO A 19 -7.50 -13.89 -12.85
CA PRO A 19 -6.67 -14.11 -14.03
C PRO A 19 -6.39 -15.61 -14.22
N SER A 20 -6.20 -16.03 -15.47
CA SER A 20 -5.72 -17.39 -15.75
C SER A 20 -4.24 -17.53 -15.45
N LYS A 21 -3.73 -18.76 -15.28
CA LYS A 21 -2.30 -19.01 -15.09
C LYS A 21 -1.43 -18.46 -16.23
N SER A 22 -1.92 -18.53 -17.47
CA SER A 22 -1.21 -17.99 -18.64
C SER A 22 -1.20 -16.46 -18.67
N GLU A 23 -2.27 -15.83 -18.21
CA GLU A 23 -2.33 -14.38 -18.02
C GLU A 23 -1.32 -13.93 -16.96
N VAL A 24 -1.31 -14.59 -15.80
CA VAL A 24 -0.35 -14.33 -14.72
C VAL A 24 1.08 -14.46 -15.22
N ALA A 25 1.42 -15.59 -15.85
CA ALA A 25 2.76 -15.82 -16.38
C ALA A 25 3.18 -14.75 -17.40
N ARG A 26 2.25 -14.31 -18.28
CA ARG A 26 2.54 -13.24 -19.25
C ARG A 26 2.86 -11.92 -18.55
N PHE A 27 2.04 -11.49 -17.60
CA PHE A 27 2.26 -10.20 -16.96
C PHE A 27 3.52 -10.20 -16.08
N ILE A 28 3.71 -11.24 -15.25
CA ILE A 28 4.86 -11.32 -14.34
C ILE A 28 6.18 -11.47 -15.09
N ASN A 29 6.23 -12.33 -16.12
CA ASN A 29 7.51 -12.68 -16.75
C ASN A 29 7.83 -11.83 -17.98
N ILE A 30 6.84 -11.19 -18.61
CA ILE A 30 7.04 -10.49 -19.90
C ILE A 30 6.72 -9.00 -19.77
N VAL A 31 5.55 -8.66 -19.23
CA VAL A 31 5.07 -7.26 -19.25
C VAL A 31 5.71 -6.43 -18.14
N PHE A 32 5.70 -6.93 -16.90
CA PHE A 32 6.09 -6.17 -15.72
C PHE A 32 7.59 -6.00 -15.46
N PRO A 33 8.50 -6.92 -15.85
CA PRO A 33 9.91 -6.80 -15.48
C PRO A 33 10.55 -5.48 -15.94
N LYS A 34 10.21 -5.00 -17.15
CA LYS A 34 10.74 -3.72 -17.67
C LYS A 34 10.22 -2.50 -16.89
N PRO A 35 8.90 -2.30 -16.71
CA PRO A 35 8.38 -1.25 -15.83
C PRO A 35 8.94 -1.32 -14.40
N ARG A 36 9.05 -2.52 -13.81
CA ARG A 36 9.63 -2.70 -12.47
C ARG A 36 11.07 -2.19 -12.40
N GLN A 37 11.91 -2.57 -13.36
CA GLN A 37 13.30 -2.10 -13.40
C GLN A 37 13.39 -0.58 -13.55
N ALA A 38 12.56 0.02 -14.40
CA ALA A 38 12.50 1.48 -14.55
C ALA A 38 12.12 2.16 -13.23
N GLN A 39 11.06 1.67 -12.55
CA GLN A 39 10.63 2.22 -11.26
C GLN A 39 11.71 2.11 -10.18
N LEU A 40 12.37 0.95 -10.09
CA LEU A 40 13.48 0.77 -9.15
C LEU A 40 14.67 1.68 -9.48
N ALA A 41 14.96 1.94 -10.75
CA ALA A 41 16.01 2.87 -11.15
C ALA A 41 15.67 4.31 -10.74
N TYR A 42 14.43 4.76 -10.94
CA TYR A 42 13.97 6.07 -10.47
C TYR A 42 14.10 6.21 -8.95
N HIS A 43 13.78 5.15 -8.19
CA HIS A 43 13.84 5.17 -6.73
C HIS A 43 15.24 5.04 -6.13
N ARG A 44 16.26 4.86 -6.98
CA ARG A 44 17.67 4.92 -6.60
C ARG A 44 18.31 6.27 -6.94
N ASN A 45 17.60 7.15 -7.63
CA ASN A 45 18.10 8.49 -7.94
C ASN A 45 17.89 9.41 -6.73
N GLU A 46 18.95 9.68 -6.00
CA GLU A 46 18.92 10.49 -4.78
C GLU A 46 18.33 11.88 -4.98
N GLU A 47 18.77 12.61 -6.01
CA GLU A 47 18.29 13.97 -6.30
C GLU A 47 16.78 14.00 -6.51
N PHE A 48 16.27 13.07 -7.31
CA PHE A 48 14.84 12.94 -7.57
C PHE A 48 14.05 12.62 -6.30
N ILE A 49 14.56 11.68 -5.49
CA ILE A 49 13.88 11.26 -4.26
C ILE A 49 13.85 12.38 -3.22
N LEU A 50 14.96 13.10 -3.02
CA LEU A 50 14.98 14.25 -2.11
C LEU A 50 14.06 15.38 -2.59
N ALA A 51 14.04 15.65 -3.90
CA ALA A 51 13.14 16.65 -4.49
C ALA A 51 11.66 16.29 -4.31
N ALA A 52 11.31 15.00 -4.34
CA ALA A 52 9.94 14.54 -4.12
C ALA A 52 9.57 14.45 -2.62
N LEU A 53 10.52 14.12 -1.75
CA LEU A 53 10.29 14.05 -0.30
C LEU A 53 10.12 15.42 0.35
N LYS A 54 10.80 16.46 -0.17
CA LYS A 54 10.75 17.80 0.41
C LYS A 54 9.33 18.40 0.46
N PRO A 55 8.55 18.45 -0.64
CA PRO A 55 7.17 18.92 -0.60
C PRO A 55 6.27 18.10 0.33
N LEU A 56 6.53 16.78 0.48
CA LEU A 56 5.78 15.94 1.41
C LEU A 56 6.06 16.36 2.86
N LYS A 57 7.33 16.59 3.20
CA LYS A 57 7.73 17.07 4.52
C LYS A 57 7.14 18.45 4.80
N ASP A 58 7.29 19.40 3.88
CA ASP A 58 6.77 20.76 4.03
C ASP A 58 5.25 20.73 4.29
N ALA A 59 4.50 19.89 3.56
CA ALA A 59 3.06 19.73 3.75
C ALA A 59 2.67 19.13 5.12
N TYR A 60 3.53 18.32 5.74
CA TYR A 60 3.31 17.84 7.12
C TYR A 60 3.62 18.92 8.13
N ASP A 61 4.73 19.64 7.96
CA ASP A 61 5.13 20.73 8.84
C ASP A 61 4.07 21.85 8.85
N GLU A 62 3.49 22.20 7.69
CA GLU A 62 2.38 23.15 7.56
C GLU A 62 1.11 22.72 8.30
N ARG A 63 0.89 21.41 8.46
CA ARG A 63 -0.23 20.86 9.26
C ARG A 63 0.12 20.75 10.75
N GLY A 64 1.33 21.10 11.15
CA GLY A 64 1.83 20.90 12.52
C GLY A 64 2.06 19.43 12.87
N GLU A 65 2.16 18.56 11.87
CA GLU A 65 2.41 17.13 12.04
C GLU A 65 3.91 16.85 11.91
N SER A 66 4.50 16.12 12.87
CA SER A 66 5.85 15.58 12.66
C SER A 66 5.81 14.43 11.65
N ALA A 67 6.64 14.53 10.61
CA ALA A 67 6.77 13.48 9.60
C ALA A 67 8.02 12.64 9.88
N SER A 68 7.83 11.47 10.49
CA SER A 68 8.91 10.50 10.64
C SER A 68 9.43 10.06 9.27
N ARG A 69 10.67 9.55 9.24
CA ARG A 69 11.25 8.98 8.01
C ARG A 69 10.41 7.82 7.46
N VAL A 70 9.84 6.99 8.34
CA VAL A 70 8.94 5.90 7.98
C VAL A 70 7.70 6.46 7.28
N LYS A 71 7.03 7.43 7.91
CA LYS A 71 5.82 8.08 7.39
C LYS A 71 6.08 8.74 6.03
N LEU A 72 7.17 9.48 5.88
CA LEU A 72 7.56 10.13 4.62
C LEU A 72 7.83 9.11 3.52
N SER A 73 8.63 8.08 3.81
CA SER A 73 9.05 7.08 2.82
C SER A 73 7.86 6.25 2.34
N ALA A 74 7.02 5.77 3.26
CA ALA A 74 5.81 5.02 2.91
C ALA A 74 4.80 5.88 2.12
N THR A 75 4.62 7.14 2.53
CA THR A 75 3.72 8.08 1.82
C THR A 75 4.22 8.36 0.41
N MET A 76 5.53 8.52 0.22
CA MET A 76 6.10 8.72 -1.11
C MET A 76 5.83 7.53 -2.04
N VAL A 77 6.06 6.30 -1.56
CA VAL A 77 5.79 5.09 -2.34
C VAL A 77 4.32 5.02 -2.76
N LEU A 78 3.40 5.34 -1.83
CA LEU A 78 1.96 5.38 -2.11
C LEU A 78 1.57 6.48 -3.10
N GLN A 79 2.06 7.70 -2.91
CA GLN A 79 1.67 8.84 -3.75
C GLN A 79 2.26 8.73 -5.15
N GLY A 80 3.51 8.27 -5.28
CA GLY A 80 4.17 8.06 -6.58
C GLY A 80 3.63 6.82 -7.29
N ASN A 81 3.84 5.64 -6.71
CA ASN A 81 3.60 4.37 -7.39
C ASN A 81 2.17 3.86 -7.18
N GLY A 82 1.64 3.97 -5.95
CA GLY A 82 0.28 3.54 -5.64
C GLY A 82 -0.77 4.27 -6.48
N THR A 83 -0.66 5.60 -6.57
CA THR A 83 -1.55 6.42 -7.42
C THR A 83 -1.44 6.05 -8.90
N GLU A 84 -0.22 5.84 -9.41
CA GLU A 84 0.01 5.51 -10.82
C GLU A 84 -0.60 4.15 -11.18
N LEU A 85 -0.34 3.11 -10.38
CA LEU A 85 -0.90 1.77 -10.59
C LEU A 85 -2.42 1.79 -10.55
N ARG A 86 -3.01 2.54 -9.62
CA ARG A 86 -4.47 2.74 -9.57
C ARG A 86 -4.97 3.42 -10.86
N ASN A 87 -4.32 4.49 -11.31
CA ASN A 87 -4.71 5.19 -12.53
C ASN A 87 -4.62 4.28 -13.76
N PHE A 88 -3.63 3.39 -13.83
CA PHE A 88 -3.54 2.38 -14.88
C PHE A 88 -4.66 1.35 -14.79
N ALA A 89 -5.01 0.88 -13.58
CA ALA A 89 -6.14 0.00 -13.39
C ALA A 89 -7.45 0.66 -13.87
N ASP A 90 -7.74 1.87 -13.42
CA ASP A 90 -8.95 2.61 -13.79
C ASP A 90 -9.01 2.87 -15.30
N LYS A 91 -7.88 3.21 -15.93
CA LYS A 91 -7.78 3.37 -17.38
C LYS A 91 -8.05 2.05 -18.10
N ALA A 92 -7.39 0.97 -17.70
CA ALA A 92 -7.57 -0.35 -18.30
C ALA A 92 -9.03 -0.83 -18.20
N LEU A 93 -9.70 -0.56 -17.08
CA LEU A 93 -11.12 -0.86 -16.91
C LEU A 93 -11.99 -0.08 -17.91
N ARG A 94 -11.78 1.25 -18.02
CA ARG A 94 -12.50 2.09 -18.98
C ARG A 94 -12.29 1.66 -20.43
N GLU A 95 -11.07 1.22 -20.77
CA GLU A 95 -10.69 0.73 -22.09
C GLU A 95 -11.06 -0.75 -22.32
N ARG A 96 -11.74 -1.38 -21.36
CA ARG A 96 -12.15 -2.80 -21.39
C ARG A 96 -10.97 -3.78 -21.55
N GLN A 97 -9.77 -3.37 -21.14
CA GLN A 97 -8.58 -4.21 -21.09
C GLN A 97 -8.55 -5.00 -19.78
N ILE A 98 -9.50 -5.93 -19.62
CA ILE A 98 -9.72 -6.67 -18.36
C ILE A 98 -8.45 -7.34 -17.81
N PRO A 99 -7.60 -8.00 -18.62
CA PRO A 99 -6.35 -8.57 -18.11
C PRO A 99 -5.41 -7.54 -17.47
N ALA A 100 -5.30 -6.35 -18.08
CA ALA A 100 -4.47 -5.27 -17.55
C ALA A 100 -5.10 -4.66 -16.28
N TYR A 101 -6.43 -4.53 -16.23
CA TYR A 101 -7.13 -4.08 -15.03
C TYR A 101 -6.87 -5.01 -13.85
N ARG A 102 -7.05 -6.33 -14.01
CA ARG A 102 -6.76 -7.30 -12.93
C ARG A 102 -5.31 -7.20 -12.46
N PHE A 103 -4.38 -7.11 -13.41
CA PHE A 103 -2.96 -7.00 -13.10
C PHE A 103 -2.64 -5.74 -12.27
N PHE A 104 -3.00 -4.56 -12.78
CA PHE A 104 -2.68 -3.30 -12.09
C PHE A 104 -3.44 -3.14 -10.77
N PHE A 105 -4.68 -3.61 -10.70
CA PHE A 105 -5.46 -3.55 -9.46
C PHE A 105 -4.86 -4.46 -8.37
N ASP A 106 -4.57 -5.72 -8.68
CA ASP A 106 -4.03 -6.68 -7.70
C ASP A 106 -2.62 -6.27 -7.27
N LEU A 107 -1.81 -5.75 -8.21
CA LEU A 107 -0.48 -5.19 -7.93
C LEU A 107 -0.57 -3.94 -7.02
N TYR A 108 -1.50 -3.03 -7.31
CA TYR A 108 -1.79 -1.87 -6.45
C TYR A 108 -2.24 -2.31 -5.06
N TYR A 109 -3.09 -3.32 -4.95
CA TYR A 109 -3.57 -3.84 -3.68
C TYR A 109 -2.40 -4.30 -2.80
N GLY A 110 -1.51 -5.13 -3.34
CA GLY A 110 -0.32 -5.59 -2.61
C GLY A 110 0.62 -4.45 -2.22
N LEU A 111 0.87 -3.51 -3.13
CA LEU A 111 1.71 -2.35 -2.82
C LEU A 111 1.10 -1.49 -1.72
N ARG A 112 -0.20 -1.21 -1.85
CA ARG A 112 -0.94 -0.36 -0.93
C ARG A 112 -0.92 -0.96 0.47
N THR A 113 -1.37 -2.20 0.61
CA THR A 113 -1.53 -2.86 1.91
C THR A 113 -0.20 -2.91 2.68
N THR A 114 0.89 -3.28 2.01
CA THR A 114 2.25 -3.26 2.59
C THR A 114 2.64 -1.89 3.17
N MET A 115 2.39 -0.79 2.45
CA MET A 115 2.72 0.56 2.96
C MET A 115 1.74 1.03 4.04
N PHE A 116 0.48 0.61 3.99
CA PHE A 116 -0.50 0.93 5.03
C PHE A 116 -0.19 0.24 6.36
N THR A 117 0.41 -0.96 6.35
CA THR A 117 0.91 -1.62 7.57
C THR A 117 1.87 -0.71 8.35
N LEU A 118 2.86 -0.12 7.66
CA LEU A 118 3.79 0.84 8.27
C LEU A 118 3.08 2.09 8.80
N LEU A 119 2.18 2.68 8.00
CA LEU A 119 1.50 3.92 8.37
C LEU A 119 0.52 3.73 9.53
N LEU A 120 -0.14 2.58 9.59
CA LEU A 120 -1.04 2.25 10.69
C LEU A 120 -0.27 2.00 11.98
N ALA A 121 0.86 1.29 11.91
CA ALA A 121 1.78 1.12 13.03
C ALA A 121 2.29 2.46 13.56
N GLU A 122 2.74 3.38 12.69
CA GLU A 122 3.14 4.75 13.09
C GLU A 122 2.01 5.51 13.78
N ARG A 123 0.79 5.41 13.26
CA ARG A 123 -0.38 6.07 13.85
C ARG A 123 -0.77 5.48 15.20
N GLU A 124 -0.54 4.20 15.41
CA GLU A 124 -0.75 3.58 16.72
C GLU A 124 0.29 4.11 17.72
N ILE A 125 1.54 4.31 17.30
CA ILE A 125 2.57 4.94 18.14
C ILE A 125 2.18 6.37 18.52
N SER A 126 1.57 7.14 17.62
CA SER A 126 1.11 8.51 17.88
C SER A 126 -0.26 8.59 18.58
N GLY A 127 -0.96 7.46 18.79
CA GLY A 127 -2.29 7.43 19.40
C GLY A 127 -3.44 7.87 18.46
N GLU A 128 -3.19 7.92 17.15
CA GLU A 128 -4.14 8.37 16.13
C GLU A 128 -4.86 7.22 15.41
N ALA A 129 -4.35 5.98 15.49
CA ALA A 129 -4.85 4.86 14.70
C ALA A 129 -6.31 4.48 14.97
N GLN A 130 -6.79 4.58 16.22
CA GLN A 130 -8.17 4.19 16.56
C GLN A 130 -9.23 4.99 15.79
N SER A 131 -9.00 6.30 15.62
CA SER A 131 -9.91 7.17 14.85
C SER A 131 -9.96 6.74 13.38
N ASP A 132 -8.80 6.45 12.80
CA ASP A 132 -8.69 6.04 11.39
C ASP A 132 -9.29 4.65 11.14
N ILE A 133 -9.02 3.69 12.03
CA ILE A 133 -9.62 2.35 11.97
C ILE A 133 -11.15 2.47 12.05
N ALA A 134 -11.68 3.23 13.01
CA ALA A 134 -13.11 3.42 13.17
C ALA A 134 -13.74 4.07 11.92
N ASN A 135 -13.10 5.09 11.34
CA ASN A 135 -13.57 5.77 10.14
C ASN A 135 -13.55 4.84 8.92
N ALA A 136 -12.48 4.05 8.75
CA ALA A 136 -12.35 3.08 7.66
C ALA A 136 -13.45 2.01 7.76
N ILE A 137 -13.60 1.37 8.92
CA ILE A 137 -14.60 0.33 9.16
C ILE A 137 -16.03 0.85 9.03
N SER A 138 -16.34 2.03 9.57
CA SER A 138 -17.65 2.65 9.43
C SER A 138 -18.01 2.88 7.96
N THR A 139 -17.01 3.26 7.15
CA THR A 139 -17.25 3.49 5.73
C THR A 139 -17.39 2.18 4.94
N GLU A 140 -16.53 1.19 5.20
CA GLU A 140 -16.67 -0.16 4.65
C GLU A 140 -18.04 -0.74 5.00
N GLY A 141 -18.45 -0.64 6.27
CA GLY A 141 -19.70 -1.18 6.76
C GLY A 141 -20.92 -0.58 6.07
N LYS A 142 -20.91 0.74 5.80
CA LYS A 142 -21.97 1.40 5.02
C LYS A 142 -22.05 0.90 3.58
N ILE A 143 -20.92 0.63 2.94
CA ILE A 143 -20.87 0.31 1.52
C ILE A 143 -21.10 -1.18 1.27
N LEU A 144 -20.48 -2.04 2.07
CA LEU A 144 -20.60 -3.49 2.00
C LEU A 144 -21.84 -4.00 2.75
N SER A 145 -22.64 -3.10 3.35
CA SER A 145 -23.83 -3.44 4.14
C SER A 145 -23.53 -4.42 5.29
N MET A 146 -22.37 -4.26 5.93
CA MET A 146 -21.98 -5.09 7.07
C MET A 146 -22.82 -4.77 8.30
N SER A 147 -23.16 -5.80 9.06
CA SER A 147 -23.78 -5.65 10.37
C SER A 147 -22.86 -4.91 11.35
N VAL A 148 -23.45 -4.32 12.39
CA VAL A 148 -22.69 -3.67 13.47
C VAL A 148 -21.73 -4.66 14.16
N SER A 149 -22.16 -5.92 14.32
CA SER A 149 -21.32 -6.97 14.92
C SER A 149 -20.06 -7.24 14.10
N GLU A 150 -20.19 -7.37 12.77
CA GLU A 150 -19.05 -7.56 11.88
C GLU A 150 -18.11 -6.36 11.89
N GLN A 151 -18.65 -5.13 11.92
CA GLN A 151 -17.85 -3.91 12.03
C GLN A 151 -17.03 -3.89 13.34
N VAL A 152 -17.65 -4.23 14.48
CA VAL A 152 -16.94 -4.31 15.77
C VAL A 152 -15.84 -5.37 15.74
N GLN A 153 -16.13 -6.57 15.23
CA GLN A 153 -15.14 -7.64 15.13
C GLN A 153 -13.94 -7.24 14.27
N ARG A 154 -14.18 -6.60 13.11
CA ARG A 154 -13.10 -6.08 12.27
C ARG A 154 -12.29 -4.99 12.96
N SER A 155 -12.95 -4.04 13.62
CA SER A 155 -12.26 -2.96 14.35
C SER A 155 -11.32 -3.52 15.42
N LEU A 156 -11.77 -4.53 16.19
CA LEU A 156 -10.95 -5.20 17.18
C LEU A 156 -9.76 -5.96 16.56
N ALA A 157 -9.96 -6.60 15.41
CA ALA A 157 -8.87 -7.28 14.70
C ALA A 157 -7.80 -6.28 14.23
N TYR A 158 -8.20 -5.20 13.56
CA TYR A 158 -7.28 -4.15 13.11
C TYR A 158 -6.56 -3.46 14.26
N SER A 159 -7.23 -3.25 15.39
CA SER A 159 -6.59 -2.63 16.56
C SER A 159 -5.48 -3.53 17.12
N ARG A 160 -5.72 -4.84 17.24
CA ARG A 160 -4.70 -5.80 17.69
C ARG A 160 -3.53 -5.91 16.72
N GLU A 161 -3.81 -5.86 15.43
CA GLU A 161 -2.78 -5.86 14.39
C GLU A 161 -1.92 -4.59 14.49
N ALA A 162 -2.54 -3.41 14.61
CA ALA A 162 -1.82 -2.15 14.80
C ALA A 162 -0.94 -2.14 16.08
N GLU A 163 -1.43 -2.70 17.19
CA GLU A 163 -0.66 -2.87 18.43
C GLU A 163 0.56 -3.79 18.24
N ARG A 164 0.38 -4.93 17.55
CA ARG A 164 1.49 -5.85 17.20
C ARG A 164 2.51 -5.15 16.32
N ASP A 165 2.05 -4.52 15.25
CA ASP A 165 2.90 -3.94 14.21
C ASP A 165 3.65 -2.72 14.74
N SER A 166 3.01 -1.88 15.58
CA SER A 166 3.68 -0.78 16.27
C SER A 166 4.78 -1.28 17.23
N SER A 167 4.59 -2.44 17.84
CA SER A 167 5.62 -3.05 18.71
C SER A 167 6.84 -3.51 17.90
N LEU A 168 6.64 -4.06 16.70
CA LEU A 168 7.72 -4.39 15.76
C LEU A 168 8.43 -3.12 15.27
N LEU A 169 7.68 -2.07 14.93
CA LEU A 169 8.23 -0.81 14.46
C LEU A 169 9.05 -0.09 15.55
N LYS A 170 8.66 -0.19 16.83
CA LYS A 170 9.46 0.31 17.95
C LYS A 170 10.79 -0.44 18.11
N GLN A 171 10.83 -1.74 17.79
CA GLN A 171 12.04 -2.56 17.85
C GLN A 171 13.00 -2.28 16.68
N ASP A 172 12.44 -2.09 15.49
CA ASP A 172 13.16 -1.68 14.28
C ASP A 172 12.53 -0.42 13.67
N PRO A 173 13.02 0.78 14.03
CA PRO A 173 12.50 2.06 13.51
C PRO A 173 12.71 2.28 12.00
N SER A 174 13.41 1.37 11.31
CA SER A 174 13.42 1.36 9.86
C SER A 174 12.16 0.77 9.25
N GLY A 175 11.40 -0.02 10.03
CA GLY A 175 10.21 -0.74 9.56
C GLY A 175 10.52 -1.92 8.65
N PHE A 176 11.79 -2.28 8.44
CA PHE A 176 12.16 -3.39 7.56
C PHE A 176 11.70 -4.73 8.13
N MET A 177 11.87 -4.95 9.43
CA MET A 177 11.36 -6.15 10.10
C MET A 177 9.83 -6.28 9.98
N LEU A 178 9.10 -5.18 10.13
CA LEU A 178 7.64 -5.18 9.97
C LEU A 178 7.22 -5.53 8.54
N ILE A 179 7.90 -4.99 7.53
CA ILE A 179 7.63 -5.35 6.13
C ILE A 179 7.93 -6.82 5.87
N ASP A 180 9.06 -7.34 6.36
CA ASP A 180 9.46 -8.72 6.11
C ASP A 180 8.50 -9.71 6.82
N ASP A 181 8.00 -9.36 8.02
CA ASP A 181 6.94 -10.10 8.72
C ASP A 181 5.62 -10.08 7.93
N TYR A 182 5.19 -8.89 7.49
CA TYR A 182 3.98 -8.72 6.68
C TYR A 182 4.04 -9.53 5.37
N LEU A 183 5.18 -9.51 4.66
CA LEU A 183 5.37 -10.31 3.44
C LEU A 183 5.28 -11.82 3.73
N THR A 184 5.75 -12.26 4.89
CA THR A 184 5.67 -13.66 5.32
C THR A 184 4.24 -14.07 5.65
N ASP A 185 3.45 -13.17 6.24
CA ASP A 185 2.04 -13.42 6.51
C ASP A 185 1.21 -13.41 5.21
N LEU A 186 1.50 -12.49 4.28
CA LEU A 186 0.83 -12.41 2.98
C LEU A 186 1.00 -13.69 2.13
N GLN A 187 2.15 -14.37 2.25
CA GLN A 187 2.39 -15.67 1.60
C GLN A 187 1.51 -16.81 2.13
N LYS A 188 0.96 -16.66 3.35
CA LYS A 188 0.07 -17.65 3.96
C LYS A 188 -1.40 -17.34 3.69
N GLU A 189 -1.71 -16.16 3.15
CA GLU A 189 -3.08 -15.74 2.90
C GLU A 189 -3.69 -16.46 1.70
N THR A 190 -5.00 -16.72 1.79
CA THR A 190 -5.77 -17.24 0.66
C THR A 190 -6.62 -16.13 0.05
N PHE A 191 -6.25 -15.67 -1.15
CA PHE A 191 -6.99 -14.64 -1.86
C PHE A 191 -8.17 -15.25 -2.62
N SER A 192 -9.40 -14.93 -2.21
CA SER A 192 -10.61 -15.44 -2.87
C SER A 192 -10.87 -14.83 -4.25
N LEU A 193 -10.43 -13.58 -4.48
CA LEU A 193 -10.76 -12.78 -5.68
C LEU A 193 -9.51 -12.28 -6.43
N LEU A 194 -8.44 -11.99 -5.69
CA LEU A 194 -7.19 -11.48 -6.21
C LEU A 194 -6.28 -12.65 -6.66
N SER A 195 -5.33 -12.37 -7.56
CA SER A 195 -4.20 -13.26 -7.79
C SER A 195 -3.15 -13.02 -6.71
N GLU A 196 -2.82 -14.09 -6.00
CA GLU A 196 -1.72 -14.12 -5.02
C GLU A 196 -0.41 -13.64 -5.65
N GLU A 197 -0.09 -14.10 -6.86
CA GLU A 197 1.15 -13.75 -7.53
C GLU A 197 1.23 -12.25 -7.86
N TYR A 198 0.13 -11.64 -8.29
CA TYR A 198 0.08 -10.19 -8.54
C TYR A 198 0.17 -9.39 -7.24
N VAL A 199 -0.56 -9.81 -6.21
CA VAL A 199 -0.53 -9.18 -4.88
C VAL A 199 0.88 -9.24 -4.29
N MET A 200 1.49 -10.43 -4.26
CA MET A 200 2.86 -10.63 -3.78
C MET A 200 3.88 -9.83 -4.60
N THR A 201 3.71 -9.74 -5.92
CA THR A 201 4.58 -8.93 -6.77
C THR A 201 4.48 -7.44 -6.42
N GLY A 202 3.28 -6.95 -6.11
CA GLY A 202 3.04 -5.57 -5.69
C GLY A 202 3.65 -5.27 -4.32
N ALA A 203 3.47 -6.19 -3.37
CA ALA A 203 4.01 -6.09 -2.02
C ALA A 203 5.55 -6.08 -2.03
N ASN A 204 6.18 -6.99 -2.78
CA ASN A 204 7.64 -7.01 -2.94
C ASN A 204 8.17 -5.74 -3.62
N LEU A 205 7.47 -5.23 -4.65
CA LEU A 205 7.84 -3.94 -5.24
C LEU A 205 7.79 -2.83 -4.18
N ALA A 206 6.73 -2.77 -3.37
CA ALA A 206 6.60 -1.76 -2.32
C ALA A 206 7.74 -1.82 -1.31
N ALA A 207 8.11 -3.02 -0.88
CA ALA A 207 9.23 -3.25 0.02
C ALA A 207 10.56 -2.74 -0.58
N ASP A 208 10.84 -3.07 -1.84
CA ASP A 208 12.06 -2.62 -2.53
C ASP A 208 12.11 -1.09 -2.65
N LEU A 209 11.00 -0.47 -3.06
CA LEU A 209 10.89 0.98 -3.22
C LEU A 209 11.03 1.68 -1.87
N TYR A 210 10.35 1.18 -0.84
CA TYR A 210 10.42 1.72 0.51
C TYR A 210 11.85 1.66 1.06
N LYS A 211 12.53 0.51 0.97
CA LYS A 211 13.91 0.35 1.44
C LYS A 211 14.84 1.35 0.75
N SER A 212 14.67 1.56 -0.56
CA SER A 212 15.45 2.55 -1.33
C SER A 212 15.17 3.99 -0.89
N VAL A 213 13.89 4.39 -0.78
CA VAL A 213 13.49 5.73 -0.34
C VAL A 213 13.93 6.00 1.09
N TYR A 214 13.78 5.02 2.00
CA TYR A 214 14.14 5.16 3.40
C TYR A 214 15.65 5.42 3.58
N GLN A 215 16.49 4.75 2.80
CA GLN A 215 17.95 4.98 2.82
C GLN A 215 18.29 6.43 2.43
N ILE A 216 17.68 6.93 1.35
CA ILE A 216 17.88 8.29 0.85
C ILE A 216 17.29 9.35 1.80
N SER A 217 16.14 9.07 2.43
CA SER A 217 15.43 10.04 3.27
C SER A 217 16.24 10.52 4.48
N THR A 218 17.28 9.79 4.89
CA THR A 218 18.25 10.22 5.92
C THR A 218 18.79 11.62 5.63
N ASN A 219 19.07 11.91 4.35
CA ASN A 219 19.72 13.14 3.90
C ASN A 219 18.76 14.35 3.90
N LEU A 220 17.45 14.11 4.07
CA LEU A 220 16.44 15.15 4.23
C LEU A 220 16.29 15.63 5.69
N THR A 221 16.67 14.77 6.65
CA THR A 221 16.52 15.02 8.09
C THR A 221 17.77 15.59 8.78
N SER A 222 18.87 15.74 8.05
CA SER A 222 20.17 16.18 8.57
C SER A 222 20.48 17.66 8.31
N VAL A 223 19.46 18.53 8.28
CA VAL A 223 19.61 20.00 8.22
C VAL A 223 18.93 20.63 9.42
#